data_AF-A0A2N3L5T2-F1
#
_entry.id   AF-A0A2N3L5T2-F1
#
_cell.length_a   1.000
_cell.length_b   1.000
_cell.length_c   1.000
_cell.angle_alpha   90.00
_cell.angle_beta   90.00
_cell.angle_gamma   90.00
#
_symmetry.space_group_name_H-M   'P 1'
#
loop_
_entity.id
_entity.type
_entity.pdbx_description
1 polymer ?
#
loop_
_entity_poly.entity_id
_entity_poly.type
_entity_poly.pdbx_seq_one_letter_code
_entity_poly.pdbx_strand_id
1 'polypeptide(L)' 'MDFLLTPGTIVRHPNQPDWGLGRIQAVDGDRIAVNFEEAGRQIIRPRHVVLEIVEAAIDYE' A
#
# COMPACT_ATOMS: atom_id res chain seq x y z
N MET A 1 -0.43 -9.30 -13.42
CA MET A 1 0.58 -8.61 -12.61
C MET A 1 0.00 -7.24 -12.33
N ASP A 2 -0.40 -7.04 -11.10
CA ASP A 2 -1.23 -5.94 -10.64
C ASP A 2 -0.30 -4.72 -10.50
N PHE A 3 -0.03 -4.06 -11.63
CA PHE A 3 0.90 -2.93 -11.76
C PHE A 3 0.59 -1.74 -10.84
N LEU A 4 -0.50 -1.80 -10.09
CA LEU A 4 -0.97 -0.74 -9.21
C LEU A 4 -0.32 -0.76 -7.82
N LEU A 5 0.25 -1.89 -7.39
CA LEU A 5 0.89 -2.00 -6.07
C LEU A 5 2.41 -1.95 -6.25
N THR A 6 2.92 -0.79 -6.64
CA THR A 6 4.35 -0.53 -6.78
C THR A 6 4.87 0.34 -5.64
N PRO A 7 6.17 0.26 -5.29
CA PRO A 7 6.81 1.20 -4.38
C PRO A 7 6.52 2.65 -4.79
N GLY A 8 6.13 3.47 -3.82
CA GLY A 8 5.73 4.87 -4.03
C GLY A 8 4.23 5.10 -4.09
N THR A 9 3.42 4.07 -4.41
CA THR A 9 1.97 4.21 -4.49
C THR A 9 1.39 4.51 -3.10
N ILE A 10 0.45 5.46 -3.04
CA ILE A 10 -0.30 5.80 -1.82
C ILE A 10 -1.60 5.01 -1.80
N VAL A 11 -1.83 4.36 -0.66
CA VAL A 11 -2.94 3.45 -0.41
C VAL A 11 -3.62 3.75 0.92
N ARG A 12 -4.87 3.33 1.07
CA ARG A 12 -5.60 3.32 2.33
C ARG A 12 -6.03 1.91 2.69
N HIS A 13 -6.00 1.60 3.99
CA HIS A 13 -6.50 0.33 4.50
C HIS A 13 -8.00 0.43 4.80
N PRO A 14 -8.89 -0.28 4.08
CA PRO A 14 -10.34 -0.09 4.23
C PRO A 14 -10.86 -0.50 5.62
N ASN A 15 -10.24 -1.51 6.24
CA ASN A 15 -10.64 -1.97 7.57
C ASN A 15 -9.94 -1.21 8.71
N GLN A 16 -9.02 -0.30 8.40
CA GLN A 16 -8.24 0.45 9.40
C GLN A 16 -8.09 1.91 8.94
N PRO A 17 -9.20 2.66 8.84
CA PRO A 17 -9.16 4.05 8.38
C PRO A 17 -8.32 4.95 9.30
N ASP A 18 -8.25 4.63 10.60
CA ASP A 18 -7.46 5.36 11.61
C ASP A 18 -5.94 5.28 11.39
N TRP A 19 -5.46 4.39 10.52
CA TRP A 19 -4.03 4.32 10.19
C TRP A 19 -3.59 5.47 9.26
N GLY A 20 -4.55 6.20 8.68
CA GLY A 20 -4.28 7.26 7.72
C GLY A 20 -3.88 6.72 6.34
N LEU A 21 -3.22 7.56 5.55
CA LEU A 21 -2.69 7.14 4.26
C LEU A 21 -1.40 6.36 4.47
N GLY A 22 -1.17 5.37 3.61
CA GLY A 22 0.01 4.53 3.63
C GLY A 22 0.74 4.59 2.31
N ARG A 23 2.07 4.72 2.36
CA ARG A 23 2.90 4.62 1.16
C ARG A 23 3.51 3.24 1.05
N ILE A 24 3.33 2.58 -0.09
CA ILE A 24 4.00 1.31 -0.38
C ILE A 24 5.50 1.56 -0.45
N GLN A 25 6.28 0.83 0.35
CA GLN A 25 7.73 0.87 0.35
C GLN A 25 8.34 -0.29 -0.43
N ALA A 26 7.73 -1.48 -0.35
CA ALA A 26 8.21 -2.68 -1.03
C ALA A 26 7.07 -3.65 -1.29
N VAL A 27 7.17 -4.40 -2.39
CA VAL A 27 6.21 -5.43 -2.79
C VAL A 27 6.98 -6.71 -3.05
N ASP A 28 6.70 -7.73 -2.24
CA ASP A 28 7.31 -9.05 -2.29
C ASP A 28 6.19 -10.08 -2.49
N GLY A 29 5.68 -10.17 -3.73
CA GLY A 29 4.66 -11.13 -4.17
C GLY A 29 3.39 -11.17 -3.31
N ASP A 30 3.43 -11.92 -2.21
CA ASP A 30 2.33 -12.10 -1.25
C ASP A 30 2.33 -11.07 -0.11
N ARG A 31 3.36 -10.23 -0.01
CA ARG A 31 3.53 -9.25 1.08
C ARG A 31 3.86 -7.88 0.54
N ILE A 32 3.16 -6.89 1.06
CA ILE A 32 3.36 -5.48 0.70
C ILE A 32 3.72 -4.75 1.98
N ALA A 33 4.90 -4.16 2.02
CA ALA A 33 5.29 -3.28 3.11
C ALA A 33 4.74 -1.88 2.81
N VAL A 34 3.87 -1.40 3.69
CA VAL A 34 3.26 -0.08 3.61
C VAL A 34 3.62 0.69 4.87
N ASN A 35 4.09 1.92 4.72
CA ASN A 35 4.28 2.83 5.85
C ASN A 35 3.10 3.78 5.93
N PHE A 36 2.23 3.54 6.90
CA PHE A 36 1.10 4.38 7.26
C PHE A 36 1.54 5.56 8.11
N GLU A 37 0.88 6.71 7.94
CA GLU A 37 1.20 7.93 8.66
C GLU A 37 1.00 7.77 10.18
N GLU A 38 -0.11 7.17 10.60
CA GLU A 38 -0.46 7.09 12.03
C GLU A 38 -0.05 5.76 12.67
N ALA A 39 -0.02 4.67 11.91
CA ALA A 39 0.30 3.33 12.41
C ALA A 39 1.77 2.90 12.17
N GLY A 40 2.51 3.64 11.35
CA GLY A 40 3.86 3.28 10.95
C GLY A 40 3.91 2.13 9.94
N ARG A 41 5.00 1.35 9.96
CA ARG A 41 5.26 0.31 8.96
C ARG A 41 4.49 -0.98 9.24
N GLN A 42 3.55 -1.31 8.35
CA GLN A 42 2.77 -2.54 8.37
C GLN A 42 3.02 -3.40 7.13
N ILE A 43 2.90 -4.72 7.33
CA ILE A 43 2.95 -5.70 6.26
C ILE A 43 1.54 -6.15 5.94
N ILE A 44 1.10 -5.86 4.72
CA ILE A 44 -0.23 -6.19 4.22
C ILE A 44 -0.13 -7.40 3.30
N ARG A 45 -1.11 -8.32 3.41
CA ARG A 45 -1.24 -9.46 2.51
C ARG A 45 -2.40 -9.19 1.55
N PRO A 46 -2.15 -8.87 0.27
CA PRO A 46 -3.19 -8.52 -0.69
C PRO A 46 -4.21 -9.65 -0.93
N ARG A 47 -3.87 -10.89 -0.59
CA ARG A 47 -4.79 -12.03 -0.63
C ARG A 47 -5.96 -11.95 0.36
N HIS A 48 -5.78 -11.23 1.46
CA HIS A 48 -6.78 -11.12 2.54
C HIS A 48 -7.45 -9.75 2.59
N VAL A 49 -6.76 -8.72 2.12
CA VAL A 49 -7.22 -7.33 2.12
C VAL A 49 -6.83 -6.69 0.80
N VAL A 50 -7.80 -6.07 0.15
CA VAL A 50 -7.55 -5.22 -1.02
C VAL A 50 -7.37 -3.80 -0.51
N LEU A 51 -6.20 -3.22 -0.75
CA LEU A 51 -5.91 -1.83 -0.39
C LEU A 51 -6.58 -0.88 -1.40
N GLU A 52 -7.12 0.22 -0.90
CA GLU A 52 -7.70 1.27 -1.74
C GLU A 52 -6.56 2.14 -2.26
N ILE A 53 -6.35 2.21 -3.58
CA ILE A 53 -5.34 3.09 -4.16
C ILE A 53 -5.88 4.51 -4.16
N VAL A 54 -5.15 5.41 -3.50
CA VAL A 54 -5.49 6.84 -3.41
C VAL A 54 -4.71 7.61 -4.46
N GLU A 55 -3.43 7.31 -4.61
CA GLU A 55 -2.57 7.91 -5.62
C GLU A 55 -1.60 6.86 -6.15
N ALA A 56 -1.66 6.59 -7.46
CA ALA A 56 -0.73 5.68 -8.10
C ALA A 56 0.65 6.32 -8.21
N ALA A 57 1.72 5.56 -7.93
CA ALA A 57 3.06 6.02 -8.27
C ALA A 57 3.14 6.25 -9.78
N ILE A 58 3.49 7.47 -10.18
CA ILE A 58 3.80 7.77 -11.57
C ILE A 58 5.24 7.32 -11.80
N ASP A 59 5.41 6.19 -12.49
CA ASP A 59 6.70 5.81 -13.04
C ASP A 59 6.94 6.72 -14.25
N TYR A 60 7.86 7.69 -14.09
CA TYR A 60 8.36 8.45 -15.23
C TYR A 60 9.39 7.56 -15.93
N GLU A 61 8.97 6.87 -17.00
CA GLU A 61 9.89 6.20 -17.93
C GLU A 61 10.94 7.16 -18.51
#